data_AF-A0A850BWG3-F1
#
_entry.id   AF-A0A850BWG3-F1
#
_cell.length_a   1.000
_cell.length_b   1.000
_cell.length_c   1.000
_cell.angle_alpha   90.00
_cell.angle_beta   90.00
_cell.angle_gamma   90.00
#
_symmetry.space_group_name_H-M   'P 1'
#
loop_
_entity.id
_entity.type
_entity.pdbx_description
1 polymer ?
#
loop_
_entity_poly.entity_id
_entity_poly.type
_entity_poly.pdbx_seq_one_letter_code
_entity_poly.pdbx_strand_id
1 'polypeptide(L)'
;MSFSGDVAPILVSSCATNGCHKGMMPQQGLDLTAAASYQNLVNVAAQQCNDGRKRVLPGDPDQSYLIDKMLGVDMCSGTQMPKLKPLPSAQIETIANWICSGAPNN
;
A
#
# COMPACT_ATOMS: atom_id res chain seq x y z
N MET A 1 2.35 2.73 -17.39
CA MET A 1 2.38 2.11 -16.06
C MET A 1 1.07 1.42 -15.82
N SER A 2 1.13 0.21 -15.29
CA SER A 2 0.00 -0.68 -15.03
C SER A 2 -0.01 -1.14 -13.58
N PHE A 3 -1.19 -1.36 -13.00
CA PHE A 3 -1.24 -1.93 -11.66
C PHE A 3 -0.68 -3.35 -11.66
N SER A 4 -1.11 -4.17 -12.62
CA SER A 4 -0.77 -5.59 -12.69
C SER A 4 0.71 -5.85 -12.99
N GLY A 5 1.32 -5.04 -13.85
CA GLY A 5 2.71 -5.21 -14.30
C GLY A 5 3.75 -4.50 -13.43
N ASP A 6 3.42 -3.34 -12.84
CA ASP A 6 4.43 -2.50 -12.18
C ASP A 6 4.25 -2.45 -10.65
N VAL A 7 3.01 -2.35 -10.16
CA VAL A 7 2.72 -2.12 -8.73
C VAL A 7 2.50 -3.42 -7.96
N ALA A 8 1.63 -4.30 -8.46
CA ALA A 8 1.30 -5.55 -7.81
C ALA A 8 2.54 -6.43 -7.51
N PRO A 9 3.56 -6.53 -8.39
CA PRO A 9 4.77 -7.30 -8.08
C PRO A 9 5.55 -6.75 -6.88
N ILE A 10 5.57 -5.44 -6.69
CA ILE A 10 6.22 -4.80 -5.54
C ILE A 10 5.48 -5.17 -4.24
N LEU A 11 4.15 -5.04 -4.25
CA LEU A 11 3.30 -5.39 -3.10
C LEU A 11 3.42 -6.87 -2.73
N VAL A 12 3.42 -7.76 -3.73
CA VAL A 12 3.50 -9.21 -3.52
C VAL A 12 4.87 -9.61 -2.95
N SER A 13 5.95 -9.07 -3.50
CA SER A 13 7.31 -9.42 -3.08
C SER A 13 7.69 -8.86 -1.71
N SER A 14 7.20 -7.67 -1.37
CA SER A 14 7.67 -6.91 -0.20
C SER A 14 6.69 -6.86 0.96
N CYS A 15 5.39 -7.07 0.70
CA CYS A 15 4.33 -6.89 1.71
C CYS A 15 3.50 -8.16 1.94
N ALA A 16 3.17 -8.89 0.88
CA ALA A 16 2.30 -10.08 0.92
C ALA A 16 3.03 -11.36 1.38
N THR A 17 3.83 -11.25 2.45
CA THR A 17 4.53 -12.38 3.07
C THR A 17 3.68 -13.01 4.18
N ASN A 18 3.91 -14.31 4.44
CA ASN A 18 3.19 -15.04 5.49
C ASN A 18 3.41 -14.38 6.85
N GLY A 19 2.32 -14.09 7.56
CA GLY A 19 2.35 -13.41 8.86
C GLY A 19 2.38 -11.88 8.78
N CYS A 20 2.50 -11.30 7.58
CA CYS A 20 2.38 -9.86 7.34
C CYS A 20 1.06 -9.55 6.64
N HIS A 21 1.02 -9.43 5.32
CA HIS A 21 -0.18 -9.05 4.56
C HIS A 21 -0.64 -10.13 3.58
N LYS A 22 -0.54 -11.40 4.00
CA LYS A 22 -1.05 -12.58 3.28
C LYS A 22 -1.42 -13.70 4.26
N GLY A 23 -2.34 -14.56 3.85
CA GLY A 23 -2.66 -15.82 4.52
C GLY A 23 -4.04 -15.78 5.18
N MET A 24 -4.31 -16.70 6.10
CA MET A 24 -5.62 -16.81 6.77
C MET A 24 -5.92 -15.63 7.70
N MET A 25 -4.88 -15.06 8.32
CA MET A 25 -4.99 -13.95 9.28
C MET A 25 -3.98 -12.85 8.93
N PRO A 26 -4.17 -12.13 7.81
CA PRO A 26 -3.29 -11.04 7.44
C PRO A 26 -3.41 -9.91 8.48
N GLN A 27 -2.29 -9.24 8.77
CA GLN A 27 -2.24 -8.12 9.71
C GLN A 27 -3.25 -7.06 9.31
N GLN A 28 -4.04 -6.62 10.30
CA GLN A 28 -5.12 -5.65 10.11
C GLN A 28 -6.17 -6.06 9.07
N GLY A 29 -6.31 -7.36 8.80
CA GLY A 29 -7.22 -7.88 7.77
C GLY A 29 -6.84 -7.44 6.35
N LEU A 30 -5.62 -6.96 6.12
CA LEU A 30 -5.18 -6.41 4.83
C LEU A 30 -4.42 -7.47 4.03
N ASP A 31 -5.07 -8.04 3.02
CA ASP A 31 -4.44 -8.94 2.05
C ASP A 31 -3.89 -8.14 0.86
N LEU A 32 -2.57 -8.23 0.64
CA LEU A 32 -1.83 -7.57 -0.44
C LEU A 32 -1.36 -8.53 -1.53
N THR A 33 -1.93 -9.73 -1.61
CA THR A 33 -1.70 -10.63 -2.74
C THR A 33 -2.18 -10.02 -4.06
N ALA A 34 -1.67 -10.52 -5.19
CA ALA A 34 -2.06 -10.02 -6.51
C ALA A 34 -3.58 -10.05 -6.75
N ALA A 35 -4.27 -11.06 -6.21
CA ALA A 35 -5.72 -11.22 -6.38
C ALA A 35 -6.57 -10.23 -5.55
N ALA A 36 -6.01 -9.66 -4.48
CA ALA A 36 -6.79 -8.90 -3.50
C ALA A 36 -6.28 -7.46 -3.26
N SER A 37 -5.03 -7.17 -3.61
CA SER A 37 -4.37 -5.90 -3.26
C SER A 37 -5.09 -4.66 -3.80
N TYR A 38 -5.53 -4.65 -5.06
CA TYR A 38 -6.19 -3.48 -5.65
C TYR A 38 -7.44 -3.06 -4.86
N GLN A 39 -8.40 -3.97 -4.74
CA GLN A 39 -9.69 -3.74 -4.06
C GLN A 39 -9.52 -3.45 -2.56
N ASN A 40 -8.43 -3.92 -1.94
CA ASN A 40 -8.14 -3.67 -0.54
C ASN A 40 -7.43 -2.33 -0.29
N LEU A 41 -6.88 -1.70 -1.32
CA LEU A 41 -6.12 -0.45 -1.21
C LEU A 41 -6.90 0.75 -1.70
N VAL A 42 -7.44 0.69 -2.92
CA VAL A 42 -7.95 1.87 -3.63
C VAL A 42 -9.30 2.28 -3.08
N ASN A 43 -9.43 3.55 -2.65
CA ASN A 43 -10.63 4.13 -2.02
C ASN A 43 -11.07 3.46 -0.70
N VAL A 44 -10.26 2.56 -0.14
CA VAL A 44 -10.52 1.90 1.14
C VAL A 44 -10.03 2.78 2.29
N ALA A 45 -10.85 2.95 3.33
CA ALA A 45 -10.46 3.70 4.52
C ALA A 45 -9.24 3.08 5.21
N ALA A 46 -8.31 3.94 5.63
CA ALA A 46 -7.21 3.53 6.48
C ALA A 46 -7.73 3.28 7.91
N GLN A 47 -8.14 2.05 8.21
CA GLN A 47 -8.76 1.66 9.50
C GLN A 47 -7.93 2.00 10.75
N GLN A 48 -6.62 2.24 10.59
CA GLN A 48 -5.74 2.63 11.69
C GLN A 48 -5.78 4.14 11.98
N CYS A 49 -6.41 4.94 11.12
CA CYS A 49 -6.50 6.39 11.21
C CYS A 49 -7.94 6.82 11.49
N ASN A 50 -8.12 7.70 12.47
CA ASN A 50 -9.43 8.22 12.87
C ASN A 50 -9.78 9.55 12.17
N ASP A 51 -9.07 9.91 11.11
CA ASP A 51 -9.22 11.15 10.33
C ASP A 51 -9.91 10.93 8.97
N GLY A 52 -10.27 9.68 8.65
CA GLY A 52 -10.99 9.32 7.43
C GLY A 52 -10.14 9.19 6.17
N ARG A 53 -8.80 9.33 6.25
CA ARG A 53 -7.93 9.18 5.08
C ARG A 53 -8.01 7.76 4.47
N LYS A 54 -7.63 7.65 3.19
CA LYS A 54 -7.67 6.38 2.46
C LYS A 54 -6.31 5.69 2.49
N ARG A 55 -6.31 4.36 2.35
CA ARG A 55 -5.09 3.57 2.11
C ARG A 55 -4.42 4.06 0.83
N VAL A 56 -5.19 4.15 -0.26
CA VAL A 56 -4.83 4.83 -1.50
C VAL A 56 -5.97 5.76 -1.89
N LEU A 57 -5.67 7.05 -2.02
CA LEU A 57 -6.54 8.06 -2.60
C LEU A 57 -6.08 8.30 -4.05
N PRO A 58 -6.86 7.87 -5.06
CA PRO A 58 -6.52 8.10 -6.47
C PRO A 58 -6.24 9.57 -6.78
N GLY A 59 -5.13 9.83 -7.45
CA GLY A 59 -4.70 11.17 -7.85
C GLY A 59 -3.92 11.93 -6.78
N ASP A 60 -3.85 11.43 -5.53
CA ASP A 60 -3.23 12.15 -4.42
C ASP A 60 -2.33 11.21 -3.57
N PRO A 61 -1.04 11.11 -3.93
CA PRO A 61 -0.06 10.33 -3.17
C PRO A 61 0.16 10.87 -1.76
N ASP A 62 0.11 12.19 -1.57
CA ASP A 62 0.43 12.85 -0.29
C ASP A 62 -0.67 12.62 0.76
N GLN A 63 -1.91 12.39 0.32
CA GLN A 63 -3.04 12.00 1.19
C GLN A 63 -3.27 10.48 1.24
N SER A 64 -2.36 9.68 0.69
CA SER A 64 -2.47 8.22 0.65
C SER A 64 -1.66 7.56 1.76
N TYR A 65 -2.36 6.93 2.72
CA TYR A 65 -1.71 6.33 3.89
C TYR A 65 -0.71 5.19 3.55
N LEU A 66 -0.83 4.57 2.38
CA LEU A 66 0.15 3.61 1.90
C LEU A 66 1.54 4.25 1.73
N ILE A 67 1.63 5.49 1.26
CA ILE A 67 2.88 6.24 1.11
C ILE A 67 3.47 6.57 2.49
N ASP A 68 2.65 7.07 3.41
CA ASP A 68 3.01 7.34 4.81
C ASP A 68 3.65 6.11 5.47
N LYS A 69 3.02 4.94 5.29
CA LYS A 69 3.54 3.66 5.79
C LYS A 69 4.89 3.28 5.19
N MET A 70 5.10 3.52 3.91
CA MET A 70 6.36 3.18 3.23
C MET A 70 7.51 4.11 3.62
N LEU A 71 7.20 5.38 3.89
CA LEU A 71 8.17 6.40 4.30
C LEU A 71 8.38 6.45 5.82
N GLY A 72 7.45 5.91 6.61
CA GLY A 72 7.52 5.96 8.08
C GLY A 72 7.17 7.34 8.64
N VAL A 73 6.34 8.10 7.94
CA VAL A 73 5.91 9.46 8.31
C VAL A 73 4.40 9.47 8.60
N ASP A 74 3.92 10.49 9.29
CA ASP A 74 2.49 10.73 9.61
C ASP A 74 1.70 9.46 10.01
N MET A 75 2.33 8.60 10.83
CA MET A 75 1.79 7.29 11.14
C MET A 75 0.73 7.35 12.22
N CYS A 76 -0.52 7.05 11.86
CA CYS A 76 -1.60 6.86 12.85
C CYS A 76 -1.33 5.71 13.85
N SER A 77 -0.61 4.66 13.42
CA SER A 77 -0.28 3.51 14.27
C SER A 77 0.89 2.71 13.70
N GLY A 78 1.58 1.95 14.55
CA GLY A 78 2.64 1.02 14.15
C GLY A 78 3.93 1.70 13.72
N THR A 79 4.67 1.04 12.83
CA THR A 79 5.98 1.48 12.33
C THR A 79 5.98 1.51 10.79
N GLN A 80 7.07 2.05 10.22
CA GLN A 80 7.35 1.95 8.79
C GLN A 80 7.23 0.51 8.29
N MET A 81 6.71 0.37 7.07
CA MET A 81 6.53 -0.88 6.35
C MET A 81 7.27 -0.83 5.00
N PRO A 82 7.88 -1.93 4.54
CA PRO A 82 8.02 -3.21 5.23
C PRO A 82 8.96 -3.11 6.45
N LYS A 83 8.62 -3.78 7.57
CA LYS A 83 9.35 -3.65 8.85
C LYS A 83 10.82 -4.06 8.79
N LEU A 84 11.13 -5.12 8.05
CA LEU A 84 12.47 -5.73 8.07
C LEU A 84 13.44 -5.02 7.15
N LYS A 85 12.95 -4.55 6.01
CA LYS A 85 13.75 -3.87 4.99
C LYS A 85 12.90 -2.78 4.36
N PRO A 86 13.25 -1.50 4.58
CA PRO A 86 12.60 -0.40 3.90
C PRO A 86 12.60 -0.60 2.38
N LEU A 87 11.51 -0.18 1.76
CA LEU A 87 11.38 -0.27 0.32
C LEU A 87 12.37 0.71 -0.35
N PRO A 88 13.08 0.31 -1.43
CA PRO A 88 13.89 1.23 -2.21
C PRO A 88 13.07 2.43 -2.70
N SER A 89 13.68 3.62 -2.74
CA SER A 89 13.01 4.86 -3.17
C SER A 89 12.36 4.73 -4.55
N ALA A 90 13.03 4.08 -5.51
CA ALA A 90 12.49 3.87 -6.85
C ALA A 90 11.18 3.04 -6.87
N GLN A 91 11.01 2.09 -5.94
CA GLN A 91 9.78 1.32 -5.81
C GLN A 91 8.67 2.13 -5.14
N ILE A 92 9.02 2.97 -4.16
CA ILE A 92 8.08 3.93 -3.56
C ILE A 92 7.60 4.92 -4.63
N GLU A 93 8.51 5.45 -5.44
CA GLU A 93 8.19 6.34 -6.56
C GLU A 93 7.30 5.66 -7.61
N THR A 94 7.52 4.39 -7.91
CA THR A 94 6.64 3.61 -8.80
C THR A 94 5.21 3.58 -8.27
N ILE A 95 5.03 3.31 -6.98
CA ILE A 95 3.71 3.30 -6.33
C ILE A 95 3.13 4.72 -6.29
N ALA A 96 3.90 5.72 -5.91
CA ALA A 96 3.47 7.12 -5.85
C ALA A 96 3.00 7.64 -7.21
N ASN A 97 3.75 7.36 -8.28
CA ASN A 97 3.40 7.74 -9.65
C ASN A 97 2.12 7.02 -10.13
N TRP A 98 1.91 5.76 -9.72
CA TRP A 98 0.67 5.05 -10.03
C TRP A 98 -0.53 5.67 -9.31
N ILE A 99 -0.39 6.04 -8.03
CA ILE A 99 -1.42 6.76 -7.28
C ILE A 99 -1.71 8.11 -7.95
N CYS A 100 -0.68 8.89 -8.26
CA CYS A 100 -0.76 10.18 -8.94
C CYS A 100 -1.51 10.08 -10.28
N SER A 101 -1.32 8.97 -11.01
CA SER A 101 -2.02 8.68 -12.27
C SER A 101 -3.48 8.25 -12.09
N GLY A 102 -4.06 8.37 -10.90
CA GLY A 102 -5.44 7.98 -10.60
C GLY A 102 -5.61 6.52 -10.22
N ALA A 103 -4.53 5.82 -9.83
CA ALA A 103 -4.55 4.42 -9.41
C ALA A 103 -5.32 3.47 -10.36
N PRO A 104 -5.04 3.46 -11.68
CA PRO A 104 -5.77 2.63 -12.64
C PRO A 104 -5.57 1.13 -12.35
N ASN A 105 -6.60 0.32 -12.63
CA ASN A 105 -6.54 -1.15 -12.59
C ASN A 105 -6.43 -1.72 -14.00
N ASN A 106 -5.20 -1.84 -14.50
CA ASN A 106 -4.90 -2.22 -15.88
C ASN A 106 -3.66 -3.11 -16.00
#